data_AF-N9QDE9-F1
#
_entry.id   AF-N9QDE9-F1
#
_cell.length_a   1.000
_cell.length_b   1.000
_cell.length_c   1.000
_cell.angle_alpha   90.00
_cell.angle_beta   90.00
_cell.angle_gamma   90.00
#
_symmetry.space_group_name_H-M   'P 1'
#
loop_
_entity.id
_entity.type
_entity.pdbx_description
1 polymer ?
#
loop_
_entity_poly.entity_id
_entity_poly.type
_entity_poly.pdbx_seq_one_letter_code
_entity_poly.pdbx_strand_id
1 'polypeptide(L)'
;MFFFINKSLKIPKIIIPIIFLSFVPVIHFFIGKVFYFSIGFMGFIYVSCFWLAIILGFNLCNSIFDRVKIFYYFSCLLVFVGFVTGCIAIFQWLNLEDYIPWIRDINGKQRPYGNFAQPNNMSTFLIMSLMACLYIYEIKKTNIRLIIISAIIILIGITLSQSRTAWLVSVFIFIYLSIYQYKDIVTLKWHYSIVS
;
A
#
# COMPACT_ATOMS: atom_id res chain seq x y z
N MET A 1 -19.65 2.91 -3.21
CA MET A 1 -19.27 3.89 -4.24
C MET A 1 -20.36 4.93 -4.57
N PHE A 2 -21.62 4.79 -4.11
CA PHE A 2 -22.75 5.66 -4.50
C PHE A 2 -23.18 6.76 -3.49
N PHE A 3 -22.40 7.07 -2.44
CA PHE A 3 -22.89 7.88 -1.31
C PHE A 3 -22.68 9.41 -1.40
N PHE A 4 -22.30 9.98 -2.56
CA PHE A 4 -21.74 11.35 -2.61
C PHE A 4 -22.49 12.39 -3.47
N ILE A 5 -23.74 12.14 -3.86
CA ILE A 5 -24.43 13.03 -4.82
C ILE A 5 -24.86 14.38 -4.20
N ASN A 6 -24.96 14.52 -2.86
CA ASN A 6 -25.58 15.72 -2.24
C ASN A 6 -24.70 16.52 -1.26
N LYS A 7 -23.36 16.38 -1.26
CA LYS A 7 -22.48 17.21 -0.41
C LYS A 7 -21.62 18.15 -1.26
N SER A 8 -21.55 19.41 -0.86
CA SER A 8 -20.64 20.40 -1.45
C SER A 8 -19.20 19.93 -1.30
N LEU A 9 -18.54 19.59 -2.41
CA LEU A 9 -17.13 19.19 -2.43
C LEU A 9 -16.26 20.36 -1.99
N LYS A 10 -15.55 20.18 -0.87
CA LYS A 10 -14.55 21.15 -0.41
C LYS A 10 -13.21 20.80 -1.02
N ILE A 11 -12.61 21.76 -1.73
CA ILE A 11 -11.28 21.60 -2.33
C ILE A 11 -10.27 22.31 -1.41
N PRO A 12 -9.31 21.58 -0.81
CA PRO A 12 -8.27 22.21 -0.02
C PRO A 12 -7.37 23.07 -0.92
N LYS A 13 -7.10 24.32 -0.54
CA LYS A 13 -6.29 25.23 -1.37
C LYS A 13 -4.85 24.73 -1.58
N ILE A 14 -4.34 23.94 -0.64
CA ILE A 14 -2.95 23.45 -0.65
C ILE A 14 -2.65 22.47 -1.80
N ILE A 15 -3.67 21.82 -2.37
CA ILE A 15 -3.50 20.84 -3.47
C ILE A 15 -3.74 21.44 -4.86
N ILE A 16 -4.08 22.73 -4.95
CA ILE A 16 -4.25 23.43 -6.23
C ILE A 16 -2.97 23.34 -7.09
N PRO A 17 -1.74 23.44 -6.55
CA PRO A 17 -0.53 23.28 -7.37
C PRO A 17 -0.42 21.91 -8.06
N ILE A 18 -1.00 20.85 -7.48
CA ILE A 18 -0.90 19.48 -8.01
C ILE A 18 -1.71 19.34 -9.31
N ILE A 19 -2.85 20.03 -9.44
CA ILE A 19 -3.61 20.00 -10.70
C ILE A 19 -2.86 20.74 -11.82
N PHE A 20 -2.12 21.81 -11.50
CA PHE A 20 -1.24 22.45 -12.49
C PHE A 20 -0.07 21.53 -12.87
N LEU A 21 0.48 20.80 -11.90
CA LEU A 21 1.53 19.80 -12.15
C LEU A 21 1.05 18.69 -13.10
N SER A 22 -0.24 18.32 -13.09
CA SER A 22 -0.76 17.27 -13.98
C SER A 22 -0.67 17.67 -15.46
N PHE A 23 -0.67 18.96 -15.79
CA PHE A 23 -0.54 19.44 -17.17
C PHE A 23 0.91 19.43 -17.67
N VAL A 24 1.91 19.35 -16.80
CA VAL A 24 3.34 19.38 -17.20
C VAL A 24 3.70 18.30 -18.24
N PRO A 25 3.31 17.03 -18.09
CA PRO A 25 3.58 15.99 -19.10
C PRO A 25 2.96 16.29 -20.47
N VAL A 26 1.79 16.92 -20.51
CA VAL A 26 1.09 17.30 -21.74
C VAL A 26 1.79 18.50 -22.41
N ILE A 27 2.21 19.48 -21.62
CA ILE A 27 2.99 20.63 -22.10
C ILE A 27 4.33 20.16 -22.69
N HIS A 28 5.03 19.23 -22.02
CA HIS A 28 6.27 18.64 -22.54
C HIS A 28 6.09 17.89 -23.86
N PHE A 29 4.92 17.30 -24.10
CA PHE A 29 4.59 16.71 -25.40
C PHE A 29 4.47 17.79 -26.48
N PHE A 30 3.75 18.88 -26.24
CA PHE A 30 3.62 19.98 -27.20
C PHE A 30 4.94 20.72 -27.48
N ILE A 31 5.86 20.75 -26.52
CA ILE A 31 7.21 21.31 -26.68
C ILE A 31 8.14 20.34 -27.43
N GLY A 32 7.69 19.11 -27.73
CA GLY A 32 8.47 18.09 -28.44
C GLY A 32 9.52 17.39 -27.57
N LYS A 33 9.45 17.52 -26.24
CA LYS A 33 10.34 16.81 -25.29
C LYS A 33 9.92 15.36 -25.05
N VAL A 34 8.65 15.04 -25.27
CA VAL A 34 8.10 13.68 -25.19
C VAL A 34 7.61 13.26 -26.56
N PHE A 35 8.17 12.17 -27.10
CA PHE A 35 7.84 11.69 -28.45
C PHE A 35 6.43 11.10 -28.58
N TYR A 36 5.96 10.41 -27.55
CA TYR A 36 4.68 9.70 -27.59
C TYR A 36 3.60 10.42 -26.78
N PHE A 37 2.48 10.73 -27.43
CA PHE A 37 1.31 11.32 -26.77
C PHE A 37 0.81 10.46 -25.61
N SER A 38 0.86 9.13 -25.76
CA SER A 38 0.44 8.19 -24.73
C SER A 38 1.16 8.40 -23.40
N ILE A 39 2.47 8.71 -23.42
CA ILE A 39 3.27 8.93 -22.22
C ILE A 39 2.84 10.22 -21.51
N GLY A 40 2.68 11.32 -22.27
CA GLY A 40 2.21 12.60 -21.73
C GLY A 40 0.79 12.51 -21.17
N PHE A 41 -0.12 11.88 -21.91
CA PHE A 41 -1.50 11.70 -21.51
C PHE A 41 -1.64 10.79 -20.29
N MET A 42 -0.89 9.70 -20.24
CA MET A 42 -0.91 8.79 -19.09
C MET A 42 -0.38 9.50 -17.83
N GLY A 43 0.69 10.30 -17.97
CA GLY A 43 1.20 11.15 -16.89
C GLY A 43 0.15 12.12 -16.35
N PHE A 44 -0.59 12.80 -17.24
CA PHE A 44 -1.70 13.67 -16.85
C PHE A 44 -2.79 12.92 -16.08
N ILE A 45 -3.20 11.74 -16.56
CA ILE A 45 -4.20 10.93 -15.87
C ILE A 45 -3.71 10.52 -14.48
N TYR A 46 -2.48 10.02 -14.35
CA TYR A 46 -1.94 9.57 -13.05
C TYR A 46 -1.95 10.70 -12.02
N VAL A 47 -1.43 11.89 -12.37
CA VAL A 47 -1.37 13.02 -11.43
C VAL A 47 -2.77 13.58 -11.14
N SER A 48 -3.66 13.59 -12.13
CA SER A 48 -5.05 14.03 -11.94
C SER A 48 -5.84 13.07 -11.04
N CYS A 49 -5.69 11.76 -11.23
CA CYS A 49 -6.26 10.74 -10.35
C CYS A 49 -5.71 10.86 -8.92
N PHE A 50 -4.42 11.15 -8.77
CA PHE A 50 -3.82 11.41 -7.46
C PHE A 50 -4.43 12.64 -6.78
N TRP A 51 -4.62 13.74 -7.52
CA TRP A 51 -5.30 14.93 -7.03
C TRP A 51 -6.75 14.64 -6.57
N LEU A 52 -7.51 13.90 -7.39
CA LEU A 52 -8.86 13.46 -7.05
C LEU A 52 -8.88 12.57 -5.79
N ALA A 53 -7.93 11.66 -5.64
CA ALA A 53 -7.83 10.81 -4.46
C ALA A 53 -7.64 11.63 -3.17
N ILE A 54 -6.85 12.71 -3.22
CA ILE A 54 -6.68 13.60 -2.06
C ILE A 54 -7.98 14.35 -1.74
N ILE A 55 -8.70 14.85 -2.75
CA ILE A 55 -9.99 15.52 -2.54
C ILE A 55 -11.01 14.58 -1.91
N LEU A 56 -11.11 13.36 -2.42
CA LEU A 56 -12.00 12.34 -1.89
C LEU A 56 -11.64 12.03 -0.43
N GLY A 57 -10.36 11.79 -0.15
CA GLY A 57 -9.87 11.54 1.21
C GLY A 57 -10.19 12.69 2.17
N PHE A 58 -10.01 13.94 1.73
CA PHE A 58 -10.33 15.13 2.53
C PHE A 58 -11.83 15.22 2.87
N ASN A 59 -12.69 15.03 1.87
CA ASN A 59 -14.14 15.14 2.05
C ASN A 59 -14.75 13.96 2.83
N LEU A 60 -14.12 12.78 2.73
CA LEU A 60 -14.49 11.60 3.51
C LEU A 60 -14.14 11.76 5.00
N CYS A 61 -13.06 12.48 5.30
CA CYS A 61 -12.46 12.59 6.64
C CYS A 61 -12.92 13.82 7.46
N ASN A 62 -14.13 14.31 7.22
CA ASN A 62 -14.65 15.54 7.83
C ASN A 62 -14.79 15.46 9.36
N SER A 63 -15.23 14.32 9.91
CA SER A 63 -15.30 14.10 11.37
C SER A 63 -14.20 13.16 11.86
N ILE A 64 -13.82 13.28 13.15
CA ILE A 64 -12.81 12.39 13.76
C ILE A 64 -13.26 10.91 13.73
N PHE A 65 -14.55 10.65 13.91
CA PHE A 65 -15.12 9.30 13.89
C PHE A 65 -15.10 8.69 12.48
N ASP A 66 -15.41 9.50 11.45
CA ASP A 66 -15.33 9.05 10.07
C ASP A 66 -13.89 8.72 9.69
N ARG A 67 -12.90 9.51 10.14
CA ARG A 67 -11.48 9.25 9.89
C ARG A 67 -11.04 7.86 10.38
N VAL A 68 -11.33 7.54 11.64
CA VAL A 68 -10.96 6.24 12.22
C VAL A 68 -11.65 5.10 11.49
N LYS A 69 -12.93 5.27 11.14
CA LYS A 69 -13.72 4.25 10.43
C LYS A 69 -13.21 4.01 9.00
N ILE A 70 -12.95 5.08 8.24
CA ILE A 70 -12.43 5.01 6.87
C ILE A 70 -11.03 4.40 6.87
N PHE A 71 -10.16 4.85 7.77
CA PHE A 71 -8.80 4.34 7.87
C PHE A 71 -8.80 2.86 8.25
N TYR A 72 -9.69 2.42 9.16
CA TYR A 72 -9.89 0.99 9.44
C TYR A 72 -10.26 0.17 8.20
N TYR A 73 -11.27 0.59 7.44
CA TYR A 73 -11.66 -0.14 6.22
C TYR A 73 -10.55 -0.14 5.16
N PHE A 74 -9.84 0.98 5.02
CA PHE A 74 -8.68 1.07 4.14
C PHE A 74 -7.57 0.10 4.57
N SER A 75 -7.26 0.02 5.86
CA SER A 75 -6.32 -0.96 6.39
C SER A 75 -6.80 -2.39 6.15
N CYS A 76 -8.08 -2.71 6.34
CA CYS A 76 -8.61 -4.05 6.05
C CYS A 76 -8.45 -4.43 4.57
N LEU A 77 -8.70 -3.48 3.66
CA LEU A 77 -8.49 -3.70 2.23
C LEU A 77 -7.01 -3.93 1.91
N LEU A 78 -6.09 -3.14 2.50
CA LEU A 78 -4.66 -3.36 2.33
C LEU A 78 -4.23 -4.74 2.82
N VAL A 79 -4.67 -5.17 4.00
CA VAL A 79 -4.34 -6.50 4.53
C VAL A 79 -4.89 -7.61 3.63
N PHE A 80 -6.13 -7.48 3.15
CA PHE A 80 -6.73 -8.47 2.24
C PHE A 80 -5.96 -8.58 0.92
N VAL A 81 -5.69 -7.46 0.26
CA VAL A 81 -4.95 -7.44 -1.01
C VAL A 81 -3.49 -7.86 -0.79
N GLY A 82 -2.88 -7.48 0.33
CA GLY A 82 -1.55 -7.90 0.75
C GLY A 82 -1.46 -9.41 0.97
N PHE A 83 -2.44 -10.00 1.63
CA PHE A 83 -2.56 -11.45 1.81
C PHE A 83 -2.63 -12.17 0.46
N VAL A 84 -3.54 -11.75 -0.42
CA VAL A 84 -3.66 -12.34 -1.77
C VAL A 84 -2.36 -12.20 -2.55
N THR A 85 -1.72 -11.03 -2.48
CA THR A 85 -0.42 -10.78 -3.15
C THR A 85 0.69 -11.68 -2.60
N GLY A 86 0.73 -11.90 -1.28
CA GLY A 86 1.66 -12.82 -0.64
C GLY A 86 1.42 -14.28 -1.07
N CYS A 87 0.16 -14.72 -1.15
CA CYS A 87 -0.19 -16.04 -1.67
C CYS A 87 0.27 -16.21 -3.13
N ILE A 88 0.03 -15.21 -3.99
CA ILE A 88 0.50 -15.23 -5.38
C ILE A 88 2.03 -15.34 -5.42
N ALA A 89 2.75 -14.64 -4.54
CA ALA A 89 4.21 -14.73 -4.43
C ALA A 89 4.69 -16.16 -4.11
N ILE A 90 3.99 -16.84 -3.22
CA ILE A 90 4.31 -18.21 -2.80
C ILE A 90 4.02 -19.18 -3.95
N PHE A 91 2.90 -19.02 -4.66
CA PHE A 91 2.62 -19.83 -5.85
C PHE A 91 3.65 -19.63 -6.95
N GLN A 92 4.05 -18.37 -7.19
CA GLN A 92 5.14 -18.00 -8.09
C GLN A 92 6.48 -18.62 -7.69
N TRP A 93 6.74 -18.75 -6.39
CA TRP A 93 7.96 -19.39 -5.91
C TRP A 93 7.95 -20.92 -6.05
N LEU A 94 6.77 -21.54 -5.97
CA LEU A 94 6.57 -22.98 -6.15
C LEU A 94 6.49 -23.39 -7.64
N ASN A 95 6.64 -22.45 -8.58
CA ASN A 95 6.43 -22.65 -10.03
C ASN A 95 5.04 -23.22 -10.35
N LEU A 96 4.01 -22.75 -9.63
CA LEU A 96 2.62 -23.16 -9.83
C LEU A 96 1.81 -22.11 -10.64
N GLU A 97 2.45 -21.05 -11.13
CA GLU A 97 1.79 -20.04 -11.96
C GLU A 97 1.15 -20.61 -13.23
N ASP A 98 1.77 -21.60 -13.88
CA ASP A 98 1.29 -22.19 -15.14
C ASP A 98 -0.12 -22.81 -15.02
N TYR A 99 -0.53 -23.17 -13.80
CA TYR A 99 -1.85 -23.76 -13.53
C TYR A 99 -2.93 -22.70 -13.24
N ILE A 100 -2.55 -21.42 -13.08
CA ILE A 100 -3.46 -20.34 -12.67
C ILE A 100 -3.39 -19.18 -13.67
N PRO A 101 -4.36 -19.05 -14.61
CA PRO A 101 -4.30 -18.08 -15.71
C PRO A 101 -4.35 -16.60 -15.30
N TRP A 102 -4.58 -16.31 -14.02
CA TRP A 102 -4.64 -14.95 -13.46
C TRP A 102 -3.32 -14.50 -12.82
N ILE A 103 -2.35 -15.39 -12.73
CA ILE A 103 -1.02 -15.11 -12.21
C ILE A 103 -0.12 -14.72 -13.37
N ARG A 104 0.69 -13.69 -13.18
CA ARG A 104 1.70 -13.35 -14.18
C ARG A 104 2.81 -14.39 -14.17
N ASP A 105 3.06 -15.00 -15.32
CA ASP A 105 4.09 -16.03 -15.50
C ASP A 105 5.49 -15.50 -15.18
N ILE A 106 6.25 -16.25 -14.38
CA ILE A 106 7.66 -15.99 -14.19
C ILE A 106 8.45 -16.83 -15.19
N ASN A 107 8.95 -16.18 -16.24
CA ASN A 107 9.86 -16.85 -17.17
C ASN A 107 11.22 -17.13 -16.48
N GLY A 108 11.43 -18.37 -16.03
CA GLY A 108 12.71 -18.89 -15.54
C GLY A 108 13.02 -18.59 -14.07
N LYS A 109 14.32 -18.47 -13.71
CA LYS A 109 14.80 -18.23 -12.32
C LYS A 109 14.58 -16.80 -11.80
N GLN A 110 13.52 -16.13 -12.23
CA GLN A 110 13.25 -14.75 -11.82
C GLN A 110 12.57 -14.70 -10.45
N ARG A 111 12.69 -13.56 -9.77
CA ARG A 111 12.18 -13.36 -8.41
C ARG A 111 10.66 -13.18 -8.43
N PRO A 112 9.92 -13.67 -7.43
CA PRO A 112 8.51 -13.37 -7.28
C PRO A 112 8.23 -11.87 -7.23
N TYR A 113 7.25 -11.43 -8.03
CA TYR A 113 6.84 -10.03 -8.11
C TYR A 113 5.30 -9.86 -8.07
N GLY A 114 4.57 -10.95 -7.83
CA GLY A 114 3.11 -10.99 -7.83
C GLY A 114 2.53 -10.53 -9.17
N ASN A 115 1.38 -9.86 -9.11
CA ASN A 115 0.79 -9.22 -10.29
C ASN A 115 1.31 -7.79 -10.54
N PHE A 116 2.28 -7.31 -9.74
CA PHE A 116 2.85 -5.95 -9.84
C PHE A 116 3.91 -5.79 -10.93
N ALA A 117 4.26 -6.86 -11.66
CA ALA A 117 5.28 -6.87 -12.72
C ALA A 117 6.71 -6.56 -12.27
N GLN A 118 6.90 -6.09 -11.04
CA GLN A 118 8.17 -5.60 -10.53
C GLN A 118 8.27 -5.89 -9.03
N PRO A 119 9.36 -6.54 -8.58
CA PRO A 119 9.49 -6.99 -7.19
C PRO A 119 9.57 -5.83 -6.19
N ASN A 120 10.05 -4.65 -6.60
CA ASN A 120 10.13 -3.48 -5.72
C ASN A 120 8.76 -2.84 -5.44
N ASN A 121 7.85 -2.84 -6.42
CA ASN A 121 6.50 -2.30 -6.23
C ASN A 121 5.67 -3.25 -5.37
N MET A 122 5.88 -4.55 -5.55
CA MET A 122 5.30 -5.58 -4.69
C MET A 122 5.80 -5.45 -3.24
N SER A 123 7.11 -5.34 -3.01
CA SER A 123 7.68 -5.29 -1.66
C SER A 123 7.18 -4.08 -0.87
N THR A 124 7.14 -2.90 -1.51
CA THR A 124 6.61 -1.67 -0.91
C THR A 124 5.12 -1.79 -0.58
N PHE A 125 4.32 -2.39 -1.46
CA PHE A 125 2.92 -2.67 -1.20
C PHE A 125 2.70 -3.65 -0.02
N LEU A 126 3.47 -4.73 0.03
CA LEU A 126 3.40 -5.71 1.12
C LEU A 126 3.82 -5.11 2.47
N ILE A 127 4.82 -4.22 2.48
CA ILE A 127 5.19 -3.46 3.68
C ILE A 127 4.04 -2.57 4.16
N MET A 128 3.36 -1.85 3.26
CA MET A 128 2.17 -1.06 3.64
C MET A 128 1.07 -1.95 4.22
N SER A 129 0.88 -3.15 3.67
CA SER A 129 -0.06 -4.14 4.17
C SER A 129 0.32 -4.66 5.56
N LEU A 130 1.61 -4.85 5.82
CA LEU A 130 2.14 -5.24 7.13
C LEU A 130 1.92 -4.14 8.19
N MET A 131 2.14 -2.88 7.82
CA MET A 131 1.81 -1.74 8.69
C MET A 131 0.30 -1.64 8.96
N ALA A 132 -0.54 -1.96 7.98
CA ALA A 132 -1.99 -2.05 8.17
C ALA A 132 -2.38 -3.17 9.16
N CYS A 133 -1.68 -4.32 9.14
CA CYS A 133 -1.86 -5.36 10.17
C CYS A 133 -1.55 -4.84 11.58
N LEU A 134 -0.45 -4.10 11.75
CA LEU A 134 -0.07 -3.50 13.03
C LEU A 134 -1.13 -2.50 13.51
N TYR A 135 -1.63 -1.63 12.62
CA TYR A 135 -2.68 -0.69 12.98
C TYR A 135 -3.97 -1.39 13.45
N ILE A 136 -4.43 -2.41 12.71
CA ILE A 136 -5.64 -3.17 13.06
C ILE A 136 -5.47 -3.91 14.39
N TYR A 137 -4.26 -4.39 14.67
CA TYR A 137 -3.90 -5.01 15.94
C TYR A 137 -4.04 -4.03 17.11
N GLU A 138 -3.52 -2.80 16.96
CA GLU A 138 -3.55 -1.77 18.01
C GLU A 138 -4.98 -1.35 18.39
N ILE A 139 -5.88 -1.20 17.41
CA ILE A 139 -7.27 -0.84 17.66
C ILE A 139 -8.12 -2.00 18.23
N LYS A 140 -7.57 -3.22 18.31
CA LYS A 140 -8.21 -4.45 18.84
C LYS A 140 -9.61 -4.77 18.27
N LYS A 141 -9.91 -4.33 17.04
CA LYS A 141 -11.25 -4.51 16.43
C LYS A 141 -11.47 -5.85 15.72
N THR A 142 -10.43 -6.65 15.53
CA THR A 142 -10.50 -7.92 14.77
C THR A 142 -9.80 -9.06 15.49
N ASN A 143 -10.08 -10.29 15.06
CA ASN A 143 -9.44 -11.48 15.59
C ASN A 143 -7.93 -11.48 15.32
N ILE A 144 -7.14 -11.49 16.39
CA ILE A 144 -5.68 -11.50 16.38
C ILE A 144 -5.09 -12.66 15.56
N ARG A 145 -5.76 -13.82 15.56
CA ARG A 145 -5.29 -15.01 14.82
C ARG A 145 -5.26 -14.76 13.31
N LEU A 146 -6.28 -14.08 12.77
CA LEU A 146 -6.34 -13.76 11.34
C LEU A 146 -5.25 -12.75 10.95
N ILE A 147 -5.00 -11.76 11.81
CA ILE A 147 -3.93 -10.79 11.60
C ILE A 147 -2.58 -11.50 11.56
N ILE A 148 -2.29 -12.38 12.51
CA ILE A 148 -1.03 -13.13 12.56
C ILE A 148 -0.83 -13.98 11.32
N ILE A 149 -1.85 -14.75 10.90
CA ILE A 149 -1.79 -15.56 9.68
C ILE A 149 -1.49 -14.67 8.46
N SER A 150 -2.19 -13.53 8.34
CA SER A 150 -1.96 -12.61 7.23
C SER A 150 -0.57 -11.99 7.24
N ALA A 151 -0.07 -11.61 8.41
CA ALA A 151 1.26 -11.03 8.57
C ALA A 151 2.36 -12.03 8.19
N ILE A 152 2.22 -13.31 8.56
CA ILE A 152 3.19 -14.36 8.18
C ILE A 152 3.27 -14.51 6.66
N ILE A 153 2.12 -14.59 5.98
CA ILE A 153 2.08 -14.73 4.51
C ILE A 153 2.65 -13.49 3.83
N ILE A 154 2.33 -12.29 4.33
CA ILE A 154 2.89 -11.03 3.83
C ILE A 154 4.42 -11.00 4.01
N LEU A 155 4.93 -11.43 5.18
CA LEU A 155 6.37 -11.50 5.44
C LEU A 155 7.10 -12.45 4.48
N ILE A 156 6.52 -13.62 4.20
CA ILE A 156 7.05 -14.55 3.20
C ILE A 156 7.09 -13.89 1.82
N GLY A 157 6.02 -13.17 1.42
CA GLY A 157 6.03 -12.42 0.17
C GLY A 157 7.12 -11.35 0.09
N ILE A 158 7.39 -10.65 1.21
CA ILE A 158 8.45 -9.64 1.29
C ILE A 158 9.83 -10.29 1.12
N THR A 159 10.10 -11.39 1.80
CA THR A 159 11.41 -12.07 1.71
C THR A 159 11.66 -12.64 0.32
N LEU A 160 10.64 -13.22 -0.30
CA LEU A 160 10.68 -13.74 -1.66
C LEU A 160 10.96 -12.66 -2.71
N SER A 161 10.50 -11.43 -2.50
CA SER A 161 10.78 -10.32 -3.42
C SER A 161 12.28 -9.97 -3.55
N GLN A 162 13.11 -10.36 -2.57
CA GLN A 162 14.54 -10.04 -2.46
C GLN A 162 14.88 -8.56 -2.69
N SER A 163 13.95 -7.67 -2.32
CA SER A 163 14.13 -6.24 -2.58
C SER A 163 15.07 -5.60 -1.55
N ARG A 164 16.10 -4.90 -2.01
CA ARG A 164 17.05 -4.17 -1.15
C ARG A 164 16.35 -3.06 -0.34
N THR A 165 15.23 -2.53 -0.84
CA THR A 165 14.43 -1.52 -0.12
C THR A 165 13.72 -2.10 1.09
N ALA A 166 13.35 -3.38 1.07
CA ALA A 166 12.68 -4.03 2.20
C ALA A 166 13.58 -4.09 3.44
N TRP A 167 14.89 -4.28 3.26
CA TRP A 167 15.88 -4.26 4.33
C TRP A 167 16.01 -2.88 4.97
N LEU A 168 16.03 -1.81 4.16
CA LEU A 168 16.05 -0.45 4.69
C LEU A 168 14.78 -0.17 5.49
N VAL A 169 13.62 -0.54 4.94
CA VAL A 169 12.34 -0.29 5.60
C VAL A 169 12.18 -1.11 6.89
N SER A 170 12.66 -2.36 6.95
CA SER A 170 12.63 -3.13 8.19
C SER A 170 13.47 -2.49 9.30
N VAL A 171 14.64 -1.93 8.95
CA VAL A 171 15.47 -1.14 9.88
C VAL A 171 14.71 0.10 10.37
N PHE A 172 14.05 0.85 9.48
CA PHE A 172 13.26 2.01 9.87
C PHE A 172 12.06 1.65 10.77
N ILE A 173 11.35 0.56 10.45
CA ILE A 173 10.25 0.06 11.28
C ILE A 173 10.76 -0.36 12.67
N PHE A 174 11.90 -1.04 12.73
CA PHE A 174 12.51 -1.44 14.00
C PHE A 174 12.88 -0.22 14.87
N ILE A 175 13.51 0.79 14.27
CA ILE A 175 13.86 2.05 14.96
C ILE A 175 12.59 2.77 15.44
N TYR A 176 11.58 2.86 14.58
CA TYR A 176 10.29 3.49 14.90
C TYR A 176 9.62 2.80 16.09
N LEU A 177 9.51 1.46 16.06
CA LEU A 177 8.93 0.68 17.15
C LEU A 177 9.75 0.82 18.44
N SER A 178 11.08 0.82 18.35
CA SER A 178 11.96 1.01 19.52
C SER A 178 11.74 2.38 20.19
N ILE A 179 11.61 3.46 19.40
CA ILE A 179 11.34 4.81 19.91
C ILE A 179 9.95 4.90 20.55
N TYR A 180 8.94 4.31 19.90
CA TYR A 180 7.55 4.36 20.40
C TYR A 180 7.31 3.48 21.62
N GLN A 181 8.04 2.36 21.73
CA GLN A 181 8.07 1.54 22.93
C GLN A 181 8.70 2.27 24.11
N TYR A 182 9.78 3.03 23.87
CA TYR A 182 10.40 3.87 24.92
C TYR A 182 9.44 4.94 25.46
N LYS A 183 8.43 5.33 24.68
CA LYS A 183 7.40 6.29 25.08
C LYS A 183 6.15 5.66 25.72
N ASP A 184 6.10 4.34 25.93
CA ASP A 184 4.95 3.60 26.51
C ASP A 184 3.60 3.77 25.76
N ILE A 185 3.60 4.27 24.52
CA ILE A 185 2.38 4.52 23.72
C ILE A 185 1.89 3.22 23.04
N VAL A 186 2.78 2.26 22.81
CA VAL A 186 2.49 1.01 22.09
C VAL A 186 2.18 -0.12 23.07
N THR A 187 1.11 -0.87 22.81
CA THR A 187 0.70 -2.00 23.67
C THR A 187 1.60 -3.23 23.53
N LEU A 188 2.37 -3.35 22.46
CA LEU A 188 3.40 -4.39 22.27
C LEU A 188 4.60 -4.11 23.18
N LYS A 189 4.53 -4.58 24.43
CA LYS A 189 5.67 -4.61 25.34
C LYS A 189 6.49 -5.87 25.06
N TRP A 190 7.79 -5.72 24.82
CA TRP A 190 8.72 -6.83 24.58
C TRP A 190 8.83 -7.82 25.76
N HIS A 191 8.34 -7.43 26.94
CA HIS A 191 8.50 -8.17 28.20
C HIS A 191 7.56 -9.38 28.40
N TYR A 192 6.67 -9.71 27.47
CA TYR A 192 5.72 -10.83 27.66
C TYR A 192 6.03 -12.11 26.87
N SER A 193 7.18 -12.23 26.20
CA SER A 193 7.52 -13.47 25.47
C SER A 193 8.62 -14.33 26.12
N ILE A 194 8.99 -14.07 27.38
CA ILE A 194 9.98 -14.89 28.09
C ILE A 194 9.37 -15.61 29.31
N VAL A 195 8.18 -15.22 29.78
CA VAL A 195 7.49 -15.92 30.87
C VAL A 195 5.98 -15.97 30.60
N SER A 196 5.54 -16.98 29.87
CA SER A 196 4.25 -17.66 30.06
C SER A 196 4.29 -19.01 29.36
#